data_AF-A0AAE5X0D4-F1
#
_entry.id   AF-A0AAE5X0D4-F1
#
_cell.length_a   1.000
_cell.length_b   1.000
_cell.length_c   1.000
_cell.angle_alpha   90.00
_cell.angle_beta   90.00
_cell.angle_gamma   90.00
#
_symmetry.space_group_name_H-M   'P 1'
#
loop_
_entity.id
_entity.type
_entity.pdbx_description
1 polymer ?
#
loop_
_entity_poly.entity_id
_entity_poly.type
_entity_poly.pdbx_seq_one_letter_code
_entity_poly.pdbx_strand_id
1 'polypeptide(L)'
;MPAKADIRVGGDLRTLQLRASGERLADVLGRLDALFAVKYRSAVLLNAEVSGSYSGTLSQVVARLLDGYNYVIKIDRDVTEILVFGRGGEVAVVPKARPAAATKTVTARWR
;
A
#
# COMPACT_ATOMS: atom_id res chain seq x y z
N MET A 1 19.55 -17.38 -18.53
CA MET A 1 19.49 -17.56 -17.07
C MET A 1 18.50 -16.54 -16.53
N PRO A 2 17.41 -16.91 -15.83
CA PRO A 2 16.57 -15.92 -15.17
C PRO A 2 17.39 -15.23 -14.08
N ALA A 3 17.39 -13.90 -14.03
CA ALA A 3 17.96 -13.17 -12.91
C ALA A 3 17.19 -13.56 -11.64
N LYS A 4 17.91 -14.02 -10.62
CA LYS A 4 17.30 -14.47 -9.36
C LYS A 4 16.85 -13.23 -8.60
N ALA A 5 15.57 -13.16 -8.24
CA ALA A 5 15.06 -12.20 -7.26
C ALA A 5 15.96 -12.19 -6.00
N ASP A 6 16.49 -11.03 -5.66
CA ASP A 6 17.42 -10.76 -4.57
C ASP A 6 17.16 -9.37 -3.96
N ILE A 7 16.65 -9.35 -2.72
CA ILE A 7 16.42 -8.13 -1.95
C ILE A 7 17.57 -7.94 -0.97
N ARG A 8 18.32 -6.84 -1.11
CA ARG A 8 19.35 -6.45 -0.14
C ARG A 8 18.97 -5.18 0.57
N VAL A 9 19.07 -5.22 1.89
CA VAL A 9 18.74 -4.09 2.77
C VAL A 9 19.93 -3.86 3.69
N GLY A 10 20.37 -2.61 3.82
CA GLY A 10 21.43 -2.20 4.72
C GLY A 10 21.21 -0.80 5.27
N GLY A 11 22.00 -0.42 6.27
CA GLY A 11 21.87 0.85 6.98
C GLY A 11 20.73 0.84 8.02
N ASP A 12 20.32 2.03 8.42
CA ASP A 12 19.24 2.27 9.39
C ASP A 12 18.09 3.09 8.76
N LEU A 13 17.07 3.44 9.55
CA LEU A 13 15.90 4.18 9.08
C LEU A 13 16.20 5.58 8.50
N ARG A 14 17.37 6.17 8.80
CA ARG A 14 17.81 7.47 8.29
C ARG A 14 18.74 7.34 7.09
N THR A 15 19.42 6.21 6.95
CA THR A 15 20.45 5.94 5.93
C THR A 15 20.22 4.63 5.18
N LEU A 16 18.95 4.31 4.94
CA LEU A 16 18.52 3.05 4.35
C LEU A 16 19.10 2.90 2.94
N GLN A 17 19.66 1.73 2.65
CA GLN A 17 20.06 1.32 1.32
C GLN A 17 19.33 0.03 0.94
N LEU A 18 18.55 0.10 -0.13
CA LEU A 18 17.75 -1.00 -0.63
C LEU A 18 18.16 -1.29 -2.08
N ARG A 19 18.43 -2.56 -2.39
CA ARG A 19 18.57 -3.05 -3.77
C ARG A 19 17.54 -4.14 -4.03
N ALA A 20 16.85 -4.00 -5.15
CA ALA A 20 15.82 -4.90 -5.64
C ALA A 20 16.16 -5.26 -7.10
N SER A 21 15.92 -6.51 -7.49
CA SER A 21 16.19 -7.09 -8.80
C SER A 21 15.01 -7.95 -9.28
N GLY A 22 13.83 -7.32 -9.40
CA GLY A 22 12.64 -7.92 -10.00
C GLY A 22 11.70 -8.55 -8.98
N GLU A 23 11.69 -8.05 -7.74
CA GLU A 23 10.81 -8.57 -6.69
C GLU A 23 9.49 -7.84 -6.64
N ARG A 24 8.47 -8.51 -6.13
CA ARG A 24 7.18 -7.86 -5.95
C ARG A 24 7.31 -6.81 -4.85
N LEU A 25 6.65 -5.68 -5.05
CA LEU A 25 6.60 -4.60 -4.08
C LEU A 25 6.11 -5.07 -2.70
N ALA A 26 5.19 -6.03 -2.64
CA ALA A 26 4.77 -6.68 -1.39
C ALA A 26 5.95 -7.35 -0.65
N ASP A 27 6.81 -8.06 -1.36
CA ASP A 27 7.95 -8.79 -0.79
C ASP A 27 9.01 -7.82 -0.27
N VAL A 28 9.24 -6.71 -1.01
CA VAL A 28 10.14 -5.62 -0.59
C VAL A 28 9.65 -4.97 0.70
N LEU A 29 8.37 -4.59 0.78
CA LEU A 29 7.79 -3.99 1.99
C LEU A 29 7.75 -4.99 3.16
N GLY A 30 7.45 -6.25 2.90
CA GLY A 30 7.53 -7.32 3.90
C GLY A 30 8.94 -7.51 4.44
N ARG A 31 9.97 -7.32 3.62
CA ARG A 31 11.37 -7.34 4.08
C ARG A 31 11.69 -6.17 5.00
N LEU A 32 11.17 -4.98 4.72
CA LEU A 32 11.33 -3.81 5.59
C LEU A 32 10.60 -4.00 6.93
N ASP A 33 9.38 -4.57 6.92
CA ASP A 33 8.62 -4.94 8.12
C ASP A 33 9.36 -5.94 9.02
N ALA A 34 10.09 -6.89 8.40
CA ALA A 34 10.85 -7.90 9.14
C ALA A 34 12.16 -7.39 9.75
N LEU A 35 12.78 -6.38 9.15
CA LEU A 35 14.11 -5.87 9.55
C LEU A 35 14.05 -4.66 10.47
N PHE A 36 12.97 -3.88 10.40
CA PHE A 36 12.83 -2.63 11.13
C PHE A 36 11.49 -2.58 11.88
N ALA A 37 11.32 -1.61 12.77
CA ALA A 37 10.03 -1.31 13.40
C ALA A 37 9.06 -0.63 12.40
N VAL A 38 8.80 -1.30 11.28
CA VAL A 38 7.89 -0.88 10.22
C VAL A 38 6.71 -1.85 10.22
N LYS A 39 5.52 -1.34 9.92
CA LYS A 39 4.31 -2.12 9.69
C LYS A 39 3.69 -1.71 8.37
N TYR A 40 3.32 -2.68 7.54
CA TYR A 40 2.68 -2.43 6.26
C TYR A 40 1.30 -3.07 6.17
N ARG A 41 0.32 -2.31 5.63
CA ARG A 41 -1.02 -2.81 5.30
C ARG A 41 -1.45 -2.31 3.93
N SER A 42 -2.13 -3.19 3.18
CA SER A 42 -2.63 -2.89 1.83
C SER A 42 -4.13 -3.15 1.71
N ALA A 43 -4.84 -2.28 1.02
CA ALA A 43 -6.17 -2.57 0.48
C ALA A 43 -6.12 -3.22 -0.92
N VAL A 44 -4.97 -3.20 -1.60
CA VAL A 44 -4.79 -3.72 -2.97
C VAL A 44 -3.63 -4.71 -3.09
N LEU A 45 -3.57 -5.48 -4.18
CA LEU A 45 -2.43 -6.34 -4.44
C LEU A 45 -1.21 -5.51 -4.88
N LEU A 46 -0.08 -5.71 -4.21
CA LEU A 46 1.20 -5.07 -4.55
C LEU A 46 2.11 -6.03 -5.34
N ASN A 47 1.62 -6.46 -6.51
CA ASN A 47 2.31 -7.40 -7.39
C ASN A 47 3.22 -6.74 -8.43
N ALA A 48 3.32 -5.40 -8.43
CA ALA A 48 4.24 -4.69 -9.31
C ALA A 48 5.68 -5.09 -8.99
N GLU A 49 6.47 -5.37 -10.02
CA GLU A 49 7.88 -5.69 -9.88
C GLU A 49 8.69 -4.42 -9.67
N VAL A 50 9.62 -4.49 -8.73
CA VAL A 50 10.52 -3.42 -8.35
C VAL A 50 11.93 -3.84 -8.74
N SER A 51 12.65 -2.93 -9.38
CA SER A 51 14.06 -3.12 -9.73
C SER A 51 14.79 -1.81 -9.57
N GLY A 52 15.99 -1.85 -9.03
CA GLY A 52 16.84 -0.67 -8.86
C GLY A 52 17.50 -0.61 -7.49
N SER A 53 18.23 0.48 -7.27
CA SER A 53 18.83 0.80 -5.97
C SER A 53 18.22 2.10 -5.44
N TYR A 54 17.80 2.06 -4.18
CA TYR A 54 17.16 3.16 -3.47
C TYR A 54 18.00 3.50 -2.25
N SER A 55 18.17 4.79 -1.97
CA SER A 55 18.92 5.24 -0.80
C SER A 55 18.32 6.53 -0.24
N GLY A 56 18.35 6.66 1.08
CA GLY A 56 17.84 7.82 1.80
C GLY A 56 17.18 7.43 3.12
N THR A 57 16.32 8.30 3.65
CA THR A 57 15.48 7.94 4.80
C THR A 57 14.44 6.90 4.40
N LEU A 58 13.91 6.14 5.37
CA LEU A 58 12.83 5.18 5.13
C LEU A 58 11.68 5.82 4.35
N SER A 59 11.24 7.01 4.76
CA SER A 59 10.14 7.71 4.09
C SER A 59 10.45 8.04 2.63
N GLN A 60 11.69 8.44 2.32
CA GLN A 60 12.11 8.72 0.94
C GLN A 60 12.17 7.46 0.08
N VAL A 61 12.70 6.36 0.63
CA VAL A 61 12.78 5.08 -0.07
C VAL A 61 11.37 4.52 -0.33
N VAL A 62 10.51 4.50 0.69
CA VAL A 62 9.11 4.06 0.57
C VAL A 62 8.34 4.92 -0.42
N ALA A 63 8.54 6.24 -0.42
CA ALA A 63 7.88 7.13 -1.36
C ALA A 63 8.24 6.83 -2.82
N ARG A 64 9.50 6.44 -3.10
CA ARG A 64 9.93 6.02 -4.44
C ARG A 64 9.43 4.64 -4.82
N LEU A 65 9.35 3.71 -3.86
CA LEU A 65 8.82 2.36 -4.08
C LEU A 65 7.32 2.39 -4.39
N LEU A 66 6.59 3.28 -3.74
CA LEU A 66 5.14 3.45 -3.88
C LEU A 66 4.77 4.55 -4.89
N ASP A 67 5.69 4.91 -5.78
CA ASP A 67 5.37 5.84 -6.87
C ASP A 67 4.21 5.29 -7.71
N GLY A 68 3.22 6.13 -7.98
CA GLY A 68 1.97 5.71 -8.63
C GLY A 68 0.95 4.99 -7.73
N TYR A 69 1.15 4.96 -6.40
CA TYR A 69 0.16 4.49 -5.43
C TYR A 69 -0.37 5.62 -4.55
N ASN A 70 -1.60 5.46 -4.06
CA ASN A 70 -2.16 6.29 -3.00
C ASN A 70 -1.82 5.64 -1.65
N TYR A 71 -1.03 6.33 -0.83
CA TYR A 71 -0.57 5.80 0.45
C TYR A 71 -0.42 6.89 1.50
N VAL A 72 -0.37 6.46 2.77
CA VAL A 72 -0.03 7.31 3.91
C VAL A 72 1.09 6.63 4.69
N ILE A 73 2.06 7.42 5.12
CA ILE A 73 3.09 7.02 6.07
C ILE A 73 2.80 7.72 7.39
N LYS A 74 2.54 6.94 8.44
CA LYS A 74 2.37 7.41 9.80
C LYS A 74 3.61 7.03 10.61
N ILE A 75 4.13 7.98 11.39
CA ILE A 75 5.24 7.75 12.30
C ILE A 75 4.71 7.98 13.71
N ASP A 76 4.67 6.93 14.53
CA ASP A 76 4.23 6.98 15.92
C ASP A 76 5.37 6.49 16.82
N ARG A 77 5.97 7.43 17.57
CA ARG A 77 7.16 7.21 18.39
C ARG A 77 8.28 6.55 17.57
N ASP A 78 8.41 5.23 17.68
CA ASP A 78 9.47 4.42 17.05
C ASP A 78 8.93 3.44 15.99
N VAL A 79 7.62 3.42 15.74
CA VAL A 79 7.00 2.54 14.75
C VAL A 79 6.54 3.37 13.55
N THR A 80 6.95 2.94 12.35
CA THR A 80 6.44 3.52 11.09
C THR A 80 5.37 2.61 10.51
N GLU A 81 4.15 3.12 10.35
CA GLU A 81 3.05 2.43 9.69
C GLU A 81 2.85 2.96 8.27
N ILE A 82 2.77 2.06 7.30
CA ILE A 82 2.55 2.36 5.88
C ILE A 82 1.20 1.74 5.48
N LEU A 83 0.26 2.57 5.05
CA LEU A 83 -1.05 2.15 4.56
C LEU A 83 -1.17 2.50 3.08
N VAL A 84 -1.42 1.49 2.24
CA VAL A 84 -1.67 1.67 0.79
C VAL A 84 -3.14 1.42 0.49
N PHE A 85 -3.77 2.40 -0.16
CA PHE A 85 -5.21 2.40 -0.45
C PHE A 85 -5.53 1.92 -1.88
N GLY A 86 -4.63 2.12 -2.83
CA GLY A 86 -4.87 1.80 -4.24
C GLY A 86 -3.84 2.41 -5.17
N ARG A 87 -4.03 2.27 -6.48
CA ARG A 87 -3.21 2.97 -7.47
C ARG A 87 -3.64 4.44 -7.60
N GLY A 88 -2.67 5.31 -7.84
CA GLY A 88 -2.91 6.71 -8.17
C GLY A 88 -3.75 6.81 -9.46
N GLY A 89 -4.74 7.70 -9.47
CA GLY A 89 -5.67 7.85 -10.60
C GLY A 89 -6.84 6.86 -10.63
N GLU A 90 -6.85 5.84 -9.76
CA GLU A 90 -8.00 4.97 -9.58
C GLU A 90 -9.05 5.71 -8.71
N VAL A 91 -10.12 6.20 -9.34
CA VAL A 91 -11.22 6.84 -8.62
C VAL A 91 -11.99 5.76 -7.88
N ALA A 92 -12.18 5.95 -6.57
CA ALA A 92 -13.05 5.08 -5.78
C ALA A 92 -14.44 5.01 -6.43
N VAL A 93 -14.78 3.86 -7.02
CA VAL A 93 -16.13 3.62 -7.52
C VAL A 93 -17.03 3.45 -6.30
N VAL A 94 -17.70 4.53 -5.91
CA VAL A 94 -18.79 4.47 -4.93
C VAL A 94 -19.81 3.46 -5.47
N PRO A 95 -20.16 2.39 -4.73
CA PRO A 95 -21.21 1.49 -5.15
C PRO A 95 -22.47 2.33 -5.37
N LYS A 96 -23.10 2.21 -6.54
CA LYS A 96 -24.41 2.84 -6.78
C LYS A 96 -25.32 2.44 -5.64
N ALA A 97 -25.79 3.43 -4.86
CA ALA A 97 -26.77 3.20 -3.82
C ALA A 97 -27.93 2.41 -4.44
N ARG A 98 -28.20 1.22 -3.90
CA ARG A 98 -29.36 0.43 -4.28
C ARG A 98 -30.57 1.32 -4.02
N PRO A 99 -31.41 1.63 -5.04
CA PRO A 99 -32.59 2.45 -4.80
C PRO A 99 -33.40 1.79 -3.68
N ALA A 100 -33.73 2.58 -2.66
CA ALA A 100 -34.58 2.13 -1.56
C ALA A 100 -35.87 1.61 -2.17
N ALA A 101 -36.19 0.33 -1.93
CA ALA A 101 -37.45 -0.24 -2.35
C ALA A 101 -38.56 0.63 -1.75
N ALA A 102 -39.34 1.29 -2.60
CA ALA A 102 -40.47 2.09 -2.19
C ALA A 102 -41.39 1.22 -1.33
N THR A 103 -41.45 1.54 -0.05
CA THR A 103 -42.42 0.94 0.87
C THR A 103 -43.79 1.31 0.32
N LYS A 104 -44.52 0.33 -0.22
CA LYS A 104 -45.90 0.52 -0.63
C LYS A 104 -46.69 0.86 0.63
N THR A 105 -46.99 2.15 0.84
CA THR A 105 -47.94 2.58 1.86
C THR A 105 -49.29 1.94 1.54
N VAL A 106 -49.68 0.94 2.33
CA VAL A 106 -51.06 0.47 2.41
C VAL A 106 -51.89 1.65 2.92
N THR A 107 -52.60 2.32 2.02
CA THR A 107 -53.72 3.18 2.40
C THR A 107 -54.90 2.29 2.79
N ALA A 108 -55.08 2.10 4.09
CA ALA A 108 -56.31 1.58 4.66
C ALA A 108 -57.43 2.63 4.45
N ARG A 109 -58.42 2.27 3.63
CA ARG A 109 -59.66 3.03 3.45
C ARG A 109 -60.67 2.54 4.49
N TRP A 110 -61.00 3.40 5.46
CA TRP A 110 -62.13 3.22 6.36
C TRP A 110 -63.45 3.43 5.60
N ARG A 111 -64.39 2.51 5.79
CA ARG A 111 -65.84 2.71 5.67
C ARG A 111 -66.53 1.84 6.70
#